data_AF-A0A6I6E326-F1
#
_entry.id   AF-A0A6I6E326-F1
#
_cell.length_a   1.000
_cell.length_b   1.000
_cell.length_c   1.000
_cell.angle_alpha   90.00
_cell.angle_beta   90.00
_cell.angle_gamma   90.00
#
_symmetry.space_group_name_H-M   'P 1'
#
loop_
_entity.id
_entity.type
_entity.pdbx_description
1 polymer ?
#
loop_
_entity_poly.entity_id
_entity_poly.type
_entity_poly.pdbx_seq_one_letter_code
_entity_poly.pdbx_strand_id
1 'polypeptide(L)'
;MFDVGFQELILVAIVALIVVGPERLPRVARVAGKWVGHARRTLANVKHEIDRELKAEELKRILEEQARHNPFDTILEVPAKTQPQTTPPAESQTTAIDLLAKK
;
A
#
# COMPACT_ATOMS: atom_id res chain seq x y z
N MET A 1 4.41 -11.55 36.03
CA MET A 1 3.25 -12.09 36.78
C MET A 1 2.09 -12.54 35.89
N PHE A 2 2.29 -12.67 34.57
CA PHE A 2 1.40 -13.41 33.67
C PHE A 2 2.28 -14.20 32.72
N ASP A 3 2.92 -15.24 33.25
CA ASP A 3 3.56 -16.27 32.44
C ASP A 3 2.44 -17.11 31.83
N VAL A 4 1.91 -16.65 30.69
CA VAL A 4 0.94 -17.42 29.90
C VAL A 4 1.73 -18.43 29.08
N GLY A 5 2.23 -19.46 29.78
CA GLY A 5 2.86 -20.60 29.18
C GLY A 5 1.85 -21.55 28.55
N PHE A 6 2.38 -22.56 27.87
CA PHE A 6 1.57 -23.64 27.30
C PHE A 6 0.81 -24.43 28.38
N GLN A 7 1.37 -24.51 29.60
CA GLN A 7 0.81 -25.26 30.72
C GLN A 7 -0.42 -24.56 31.34
N GLU A 8 -0.37 -23.25 31.51
CA GLU A 8 -1.52 -22.42 31.92
C GLU A 8 -2.64 -22.49 30.90
N LEU A 9 -2.32 -22.48 29.60
CA LEU A 9 -3.31 -22.57 28.52
C LEU A 9 -4.04 -23.93 28.55
N ILE A 10 -3.32 -25.04 28.81
CA ILE A 10 -3.93 -26.36 29.04
C ILE A 10 -4.83 -26.34 30.29
N LEU A 11 -4.39 -25.76 31.41
CA LEU A 11 -5.18 -25.69 32.63
C LEU A 11 -6.50 -24.93 32.40
N VAL A 12 -6.43 -23.77 31.75
CA VAL A 12 -7.61 -22.97 31.37
C VAL A 12 -8.51 -23.73 30.41
N ALA A 13 -7.95 -24.46 29.43
CA ALA A 13 -8.73 -25.30 28.53
C ALA A 13 -9.49 -26.41 29.27
N ILE A 14 -8.86 -27.09 30.22
CA ILE A 14 -9.51 -28.11 31.07
C ILE A 14 -10.64 -27.50 31.90
N VAL A 15 -10.41 -26.36 32.56
CA VAL A 15 -11.46 -25.66 33.34
C VAL A 15 -12.61 -25.23 32.43
N ALA A 16 -12.33 -24.69 31.25
CA ALA A 16 -13.36 -24.30 30.29
C ALA A 16 -14.15 -25.51 29.75
N LEU A 17 -13.49 -26.65 29.52
CA LEU A 17 -14.15 -27.90 29.13
C LEU A 17 -15.10 -28.43 30.20
N ILE A 18 -14.76 -28.29 31.49
CA ILE A 18 -15.62 -28.69 32.62
C ILE A 18 -16.80 -27.72 32.79
N VAL A 19 -16.54 -26.41 32.82
CA VAL A 19 -17.56 -25.38 33.11
C VAL A 19 -18.54 -25.20 31.95
N VAL A 20 -18.04 -25.15 30.71
CA VAL A 20 -18.87 -24.93 29.52
C VAL A 20 -19.37 -26.25 28.93
N GLY A 21 -18.58 -27.32 29.04
CA GLY A 21 -18.84 -28.61 28.40
C GLY A 21 -18.16 -28.75 27.03
N PRO A 22 -17.58 -29.92 26.68
CA PRO A 22 -16.78 -30.12 25.46
C PRO A 22 -17.57 -29.89 24.16
N GLU A 23 -18.87 -30.20 24.14
CA GLU A 23 -19.72 -29.96 22.95
C GLU A 23 -20.14 -28.50 22.79
N ARG A 24 -20.16 -27.73 23.89
CA ARG A 24 -20.68 -26.36 23.93
C ARG A 24 -19.58 -25.33 23.72
N LEU A 25 -18.36 -25.57 24.22
CA LEU A 25 -17.17 -24.75 24.02
C LEU A 25 -16.94 -24.40 22.53
N PRO A 26 -16.92 -25.34 21.56
CA PRO A 26 -16.77 -25.03 20.13
C PRO A 26 -17.97 -24.25 19.56
N ARG A 27 -19.19 -24.43 20.09
CA ARG A 27 -20.36 -23.63 19.70
C ARG A 27 -20.21 -22.18 20.17
N VAL A 28 -19.79 -21.95 21.42
CA VAL A 28 -19.53 -20.60 21.95
C VAL A 28 -18.38 -19.92 21.18
N ALA A 29 -17.26 -20.62 20.96
CA ALA A 29 -16.14 -20.10 20.18
C ALA A 29 -16.54 -19.71 18.75
N ARG A 30 -17.41 -20.48 18.08
CA ARG A 30 -17.97 -20.13 16.76
C ARG A 30 -18.85 -18.87 16.81
N VAL A 31 -19.63 -18.68 17.86
CA VAL A 31 -20.46 -17.46 18.02
C VAL A 31 -19.58 -16.25 18.33
N ALA A 32 -18.73 -16.32 19.34
CA ALA A 32 -17.80 -15.25 19.70
C ALA A 32 -16.89 -14.87 18.51
N GLY A 33 -16.36 -15.86 17.79
CA GLY A 33 -15.54 -15.65 16.59
C GLY A 33 -16.29 -14.96 15.44
N LYS A 34 -17.59 -15.21 15.27
CA LYS A 34 -18.42 -14.44 14.31
C LYS A 34 -18.60 -12.99 14.74
N TRP A 35 -18.82 -12.72 16.02
CA TRP A 35 -18.99 -11.35 16.54
C TRP A 35 -17.68 -10.55 16.47
N VAL A 36 -16.58 -11.12 16.97
CA VAL A 36 -15.24 -10.53 16.86
C VAL A 36 -14.82 -10.37 15.40
N GLY A 37 -15.10 -11.37 14.55
CA GLY A 37 -14.81 -11.32 13.12
C GLY A 37 -15.60 -10.24 12.38
N HIS A 38 -16.86 -10.01 12.76
CA HIS A 38 -17.68 -8.91 12.24
C HIS A 38 -17.13 -7.55 12.69
N ALA A 39 -16.92 -7.35 14.00
CA ALA A 39 -16.35 -6.11 14.54
C ALA A 39 -14.98 -5.78 13.90
N ARG A 40 -14.09 -6.76 13.77
CA ARG A 40 -12.79 -6.60 13.11
C ARG A 40 -12.94 -6.20 11.63
N ARG A 41 -13.98 -6.67 10.93
CA ARG A 41 -14.33 -6.24 9.56
C ARG A 41 -14.72 -4.77 9.55
N THR A 42 -15.61 -4.35 10.45
CA THR A 42 -16.10 -2.97 10.54
C THR A 42 -14.96 -2.00 10.87
N LEU A 43 -14.10 -2.34 11.85
CA LEU A 43 -12.91 -1.55 12.17
C LEU A 43 -11.91 -1.50 10.99
N ALA A 44 -11.74 -2.59 10.23
CA ALA A 44 -10.86 -2.58 9.07
C ALA A 44 -11.38 -1.67 7.94
N ASN A 45 -12.69 -1.65 7.70
CA ASN A 45 -13.31 -0.75 6.73
C ASN A 45 -13.14 0.72 7.14
N VAL A 46 -13.46 1.06 8.39
CA VAL A 46 -13.29 2.42 8.94
C VAL A 46 -11.81 2.85 8.89
N LYS A 47 -10.88 1.94 9.21
CA LYS A 47 -9.44 2.22 9.04
C LYS A 47 -9.07 2.47 7.57
N HIS A 48 -9.66 1.76 6.62
CA HIS A 48 -9.39 1.99 5.20
C HIS A 48 -9.95 3.32 4.66
N GLU A 49 -11.05 3.81 5.22
CA GLU A 49 -11.60 5.14 4.93
C GLU A 49 -10.69 6.23 5.53
N ILE A 50 -10.37 6.12 6.83
CA ILE A 50 -9.46 7.03 7.54
C ILE A 50 -8.06 7.04 6.89
N ASP A 51 -7.49 5.89 6.51
CA ASP A 51 -6.20 5.80 5.81
C ASP A 51 -6.23 6.49 4.43
N ARG A 52 -7.39 6.63 3.78
CA ARG A 52 -7.52 7.35 2.50
C ARG A 52 -7.61 8.86 2.72
N GLU A 53 -8.38 9.29 3.72
CA GLU A 53 -8.52 10.71 4.07
C GLU A 53 -7.21 11.28 4.63
N LEU A 54 -6.59 10.59 5.60
CA LEU A 54 -5.29 10.98 6.15
C LEU A 54 -4.20 11.06 5.08
N LYS A 55 -4.13 10.10 4.14
CA LYS A 55 -3.14 10.16 3.04
C LYS A 55 -3.36 11.35 2.11
N ALA A 56 -4.61 11.74 1.85
CA ALA A 56 -4.91 12.93 1.06
C ALA A 56 -4.51 14.21 1.82
N GLU A 57 -4.74 14.26 3.13
CA GLU A 57 -4.42 15.41 3.96
C GLU A 57 -2.91 15.55 4.25
N GLU A 58 -2.21 14.42 4.47
CA GLU A 58 -0.75 14.33 4.63
C GLU A 58 -0.04 14.72 3.32
N LEU A 59 -0.52 14.24 2.17
CA LEU A 59 -0.01 14.66 0.86
C LEU A 59 -0.24 16.16 0.60
N LYS A 60 -1.41 16.69 0.98
CA LYS A 60 -1.72 18.13 0.88
C LYS A 60 -0.81 18.97 1.77
N ARG A 61 -0.49 18.53 2.99
CA ARG A 61 0.50 19.19 3.86
C ARG A 61 1.89 19.20 3.25
N ILE A 62 2.37 18.09 2.71
CA ILE A 62 3.68 18.01 2.03
C ILE A 62 3.73 19.00 0.85
N LEU A 63 2.67 19.08 0.05
CA LEU A 63 2.56 20.05 -1.05
C LEU A 63 2.53 21.52 -0.56
N GLU A 64 1.80 21.82 0.52
CA GLU A 64 1.76 23.17 1.10
C GLU A 64 3.08 23.58 1.77
N GLU A 65 3.79 22.66 2.42
CA GLU A 65 5.12 22.89 2.99
C GLU A 65 6.16 23.12 1.88
N GLN A 66 6.13 22.32 0.80
CA GLN A 66 6.97 22.53 -0.38
C GLN A 66 6.67 23.85 -1.10
N ALA A 67 5.40 24.24 -1.21
CA ALA A 67 5.00 25.53 -1.79
C ALA A 67 5.40 26.72 -0.89
N ARG A 68 5.38 26.56 0.44
CA ARG A 68 5.90 27.57 1.37
C ARG A 68 7.42 27.66 1.40
N HIS A 69 8.14 26.57 1.16
CA HIS A 69 9.60 26.58 1.06
C HIS A 69 10.13 27.04 -0.30
N ASN A 70 9.32 27.03 -1.36
CA ASN A 70 9.70 27.50 -2.69
C ASN A 70 8.84 28.70 -3.14
N PRO A 71 9.12 29.93 -2.65
CA PRO A 71 8.49 31.13 -3.19
C PRO A 71 8.98 31.41 -4.63
N PHE A 72 8.15 31.04 -5.60
CA PHE A 72 7.94 31.72 -6.91
C PHE A 72 8.78 31.40 -8.18
N ASP A 73 9.87 30.64 -8.16
CA ASP A 73 10.82 30.65 -9.32
C ASP A 73 10.62 29.62 -10.48
N THR A 74 9.59 28.76 -10.51
CA THR A 74 9.48 27.71 -11.57
C THR A 74 8.25 27.78 -12.49
N ILE A 75 7.26 28.65 -12.22
CA ILE A 75 5.99 28.67 -12.99
C ILE A 75 5.76 29.98 -13.77
N LEU A 76 6.69 30.94 -13.74
CA LEU A 76 6.62 32.18 -14.53
C LEU A 76 7.35 32.13 -15.89
N GLU A 77 8.05 31.04 -16.22
CA GLU A 77 8.77 30.91 -17.51
C GLU A 77 8.07 29.98 -18.53
N VAL A 78 6.85 30.37 -18.89
CA VAL A 78 6.23 30.03 -20.20
C VAL A 78 5.48 31.29 -20.63
N PRO A 79 5.85 32.01 -21.72
CA PRO A 79 6.02 31.39 -23.05
C PRO A 79 7.10 31.96 -23.99
N ALA A 80 7.32 31.21 -25.09
CA ALA A 80 7.74 31.66 -26.43
C ALA A 80 9.18 32.14 -26.69
N LYS A 81 10.00 31.24 -27.28
CA LYS A 81 10.62 31.49 -28.61
C LYS A 81 11.15 30.23 -29.32
N THR A 82 10.89 30.17 -30.64
CA THR A 82 11.67 29.46 -31.68
C THR A 82 11.56 27.93 -31.83
N GLN A 83 10.60 27.48 -32.65
CA GLN A 83 10.97 26.76 -33.90
C GLN A 83 11.32 27.86 -34.94
N PRO A 84 12.35 27.74 -35.81
CA PRO A 84 12.39 26.67 -36.82
C PRO A 84 13.79 26.19 -37.36
N GLN A 85 13.80 25.00 -38.00
CA GLN A 85 14.63 24.56 -39.16
C GLN A 85 16.19 24.64 -39.11
N THR A 86 16.89 23.50 -39.29
CA THR A 86 17.74 23.16 -40.48
C THR A 86 18.54 21.85 -40.28
N THR A 87 19.02 21.26 -41.39
CA THR A 87 19.46 19.85 -41.50
C THR A 87 20.98 19.75 -41.90
N PRO A 88 21.53 18.60 -42.40
CA PRO A 88 22.62 17.82 -41.79
C PRO A 88 24.03 18.09 -42.40
N PRO A 89 25.13 17.47 -41.91
CA PRO A 89 25.51 16.06 -42.20
C PRO A 89 26.00 15.31 -40.91
N ALA A 90 26.53 14.07 -40.87
CA ALA A 90 26.90 13.08 -41.89
C ALA A 90 26.77 11.61 -41.36
N GLU A 91 27.10 10.63 -42.21
CA GLU A 91 27.88 9.38 -41.99
C GLU A 91 27.99 8.78 -40.55
N SER A 92 27.72 7.49 -40.28
CA SER A 92 27.59 6.30 -41.15
C SER A 92 26.76 5.19 -40.49
N GLN A 93 25.86 4.54 -41.24
CA GLN A 93 25.47 3.12 -41.04
C GLN A 93 24.67 2.53 -42.22
N THR A 94 25.17 2.72 -43.44
CA THR A 94 24.76 1.93 -44.61
C THR A 94 25.50 0.59 -44.60
N THR A 95 25.02 -0.36 -43.79
CA THR A 95 25.52 -1.75 -43.79
C THR A 95 24.35 -2.75 -43.67
N ALA A 96 23.36 -2.60 -44.56
CA ALA A 96 22.18 -3.47 -44.64
C ALA A 96 21.92 -4.02 -46.06
N ILE A 97 22.91 -3.89 -46.98
CA ILE A 97 22.80 -4.29 -48.39
C ILE A 97 23.96 -5.17 -48.87
N ASP A 98 24.75 -5.74 -47.96
CA ASP A 98 25.75 -6.75 -48.30
C ASP A 98 25.44 -8.09 -47.61
N LEU A 99 25.84 -9.19 -48.26
CA LEU A 99 25.75 -10.58 -47.79
C LEU A 99 24.37 -11.27 -47.85
N LEU A 100 23.54 -10.89 -48.82
CA LEU A 100 22.63 -11.83 -49.52
C LEU A 100 23.41 -12.77 -50.48
N ALA A 101 24.68 -13.07 -50.19
CA ALA A 101 25.65 -13.58 -51.16
C ALA A 101 26.72 -14.55 -50.60
N LYS A 102 26.57 -15.10 -49.39
CA LYS A 102 27.53 -16.11 -48.89
C LYS A 102 26.98 -17.13 -47.88
N LYS A 103 26.79 -18.34 -48.40
CA LYS A 103 26.66 -19.66 -47.73
C LYS A 103 25.25 -20.14 -47.41
#